data_AF-A0AB72Z1P2-F1
#
_entry.id   AF-A0AB72Z1P2-F1
#
_cell.length_a   1.000
_cell.length_b   1.000
_cell.length_c   1.000
_cell.angle_alpha   90.00
_cell.angle_beta   90.00
_cell.angle_gamma   90.00
#
_symmetry.space_group_name_H-M   'P 1'
#
loop_
_entity.id
_entity.type
_entity.pdbx_description
1 polymer ?
#
loop_
_entity_poly.entity_id
_entity_poly.type
_entity_poly.pdbx_seq_one_letter_code
_entity_poly.pdbx_strand_id
1 'polypeptide(L)'
;MKIENMRNALIKKFGKERGAFIYRCVTNHGPRHSAESDMYRKHWEDAGTVERFFQLVEDDSTLRHDSQAYGLMCKELRWPAPVNPKRIVKEIITDADAGSVMIGDLAGTSATLFSNGRGDGGTQVVVVEHFDGFNSNAFDLIGVIKGRFQIYDYDCADLRPAAEADLDGRYGVYAWDGVVVFNLWD
;
A
#
# COMPACT_ATOMS: atom_id res chain seq x y z
N MET A 1 -9.75 16.30 -21.36
CA MET A 1 -8.65 17.29 -21.46
C MET A 1 -7.62 16.84 -22.51
N LYS A 2 -6.80 17.73 -23.09
CA LYS A 2 -5.73 17.31 -24.05
C LYS A 2 -4.64 16.52 -23.34
N ILE A 3 -4.22 15.37 -23.87
CA ILE A 3 -3.22 14.48 -23.25
C ILE A 3 -1.86 15.16 -23.02
N GLU A 4 -1.47 16.06 -23.92
CA GLU A 4 -0.21 16.83 -23.84
C GLU A 4 -0.09 17.64 -22.53
N ASN A 5 -1.24 18.00 -21.92
CA ASN A 5 -1.28 18.75 -20.68
C ASN A 5 -1.16 17.87 -19.42
N MET A 6 -1.35 16.56 -19.54
CA MET A 6 -1.35 15.62 -18.41
C MET A 6 -0.02 15.65 -17.65
N ARG A 7 1.10 15.59 -18.38
CA ARG A 7 2.44 15.64 -17.77
C ARG A 7 2.63 16.88 -16.91
N ASN A 8 2.25 18.05 -17.43
CA ASN A 8 2.40 19.32 -16.71
C ASN A 8 1.48 19.39 -15.50
N ALA A 9 0.26 18.86 -15.60
CA ALA A 9 -0.67 18.78 -14.47
C ALA A 9 -0.14 17.88 -13.35
N LEU A 10 0.38 16.70 -13.68
CA LEU A 10 0.98 15.78 -12.71
C LEU A 10 2.24 16.37 -12.07
N ILE A 11 3.10 17.03 -12.86
CA ILE A 11 4.27 17.76 -12.33
C ILE A 11 3.85 18.88 -11.39
N LYS A 12 2.79 19.63 -11.72
CA LYS A 12 2.26 20.69 -10.86
C LYS A 12 1.71 20.14 -9.54
N LYS A 13 1.07 18.97 -9.57
CA LYS A 13 0.47 18.33 -8.39
C LYS A 13 1.49 17.66 -7.48
N PHE A 14 2.43 16.91 -8.04
CA PHE A 14 3.32 16.01 -7.31
C PHE A 14 4.80 16.44 -7.32
N GLY A 15 5.12 17.56 -7.99
CA GLY A 15 6.50 17.99 -8.22
C GLY A 15 7.13 17.34 -9.45
N LYS A 16 8.30 17.88 -9.86
CA LYS A 16 8.94 17.55 -11.13
C LYS A 16 9.29 16.08 -11.28
N GLU A 17 9.95 15.50 -10.29
CA GLU A 17 10.44 14.11 -10.37
C GLU A 17 9.29 13.10 -10.26
N ARG A 18 8.50 13.20 -9.19
CA ARG A 18 7.37 12.30 -8.93
C ARG A 18 6.29 12.43 -10.00
N GLY A 19 5.89 13.65 -10.38
CA GLY A 19 4.89 13.87 -11.41
C GLY A 19 5.32 13.35 -12.79
N ALA A 20 6.59 13.50 -13.15
CA ALA A 20 7.12 12.93 -14.40
C ALA A 20 7.21 11.40 -14.35
N PHE A 21 7.46 10.81 -13.17
CA PHE A 21 7.44 9.36 -13.00
C PHE A 21 6.02 8.79 -13.10
N ILE A 22 5.05 9.38 -12.38
CA ILE A 22 3.63 8.98 -12.47
C ILE A 22 3.14 9.09 -13.92
N TYR A 23 3.47 10.18 -14.63
CA TYR A 23 3.12 10.32 -16.05
C TYR A 23 3.67 9.17 -16.90
N ARG A 24 4.93 8.77 -16.69
CA ARG A 24 5.52 7.63 -17.41
C ARG A 24 4.79 6.33 -17.13
N CYS A 25 4.40 6.08 -15.88
CA CYS A 25 3.61 4.89 -15.51
C CYS A 25 2.23 4.92 -16.17
N VAL A 26 1.56 6.07 -16.17
CA VAL A 26 0.24 6.28 -16.80
C VAL A 26 0.29 6.00 -18.30
N THR A 27 1.33 6.48 -18.99
CA THR A 27 1.44 6.35 -20.46
C THR A 27 2.23 5.12 -20.91
N ASN A 28 2.47 4.17 -20.01
CA ASN A 28 3.30 3.00 -20.33
C ASN A 28 2.54 2.05 -21.27
N HIS A 29 2.75 2.18 -22.58
CA HIS A 29 2.11 1.34 -23.60
C HIS A 29 2.90 0.04 -23.89
N GLY A 30 3.48 -0.59 -22.86
CA GLY A 30 4.07 -1.92 -23.00
C GLY A 30 3.01 -2.97 -23.35
N PRO A 31 3.39 -4.14 -23.93
CA PRO A 31 2.44 -5.19 -24.30
C PRO A 31 1.54 -5.69 -23.16
N ARG A 32 1.97 -5.50 -21.91
CA ARG A 32 1.23 -5.87 -20.69
C ARG A 32 0.41 -4.72 -20.07
N HIS A 33 0.55 -3.50 -20.56
CA HIS A 33 0.04 -2.26 -19.92
C HIS A 33 -0.78 -1.37 -20.87
N SER A 34 -0.97 -1.79 -22.12
CA SER A 34 -1.70 -0.99 -23.13
C SER A 34 -3.13 -0.69 -22.70
N ALA A 35 -3.85 -1.67 -22.14
CA ALA A 35 -5.20 -1.49 -21.64
C ALA A 35 -5.27 -0.47 -20.50
N GLU A 36 -4.37 -0.54 -19.51
CA GLU A 36 -4.31 0.42 -18.40
C GLU A 36 -4.06 1.85 -18.88
N SER A 37 -3.10 2.01 -19.81
CA SER A 37 -2.77 3.33 -20.38
C SER A 37 -3.96 3.95 -21.12
N ASP A 38 -4.72 3.13 -21.86
CA ASP A 38 -5.93 3.58 -22.54
C ASP A 38 -7.04 3.98 -21.56
N MET A 39 -7.15 3.30 -20.42
CA MET A 39 -8.09 3.66 -19.34
C MET A 39 -7.72 5.01 -18.72
N TYR A 40 -6.46 5.24 -18.36
CA TYR A 40 -6.02 6.55 -17.86
C TYR A 40 -6.24 7.68 -18.87
N ARG A 41 -5.96 7.42 -20.15
CA ARG A 41 -6.22 8.37 -21.23
C ARG A 41 -7.69 8.73 -21.29
N LYS A 42 -8.58 7.73 -21.29
CA LYS A 42 -10.03 7.94 -21.29
C LYS A 42 -10.48 8.77 -20.09
N HIS A 43 -10.06 8.41 -18.88
CA HIS A 43 -10.38 9.19 -17.67
C HIS A 43 -9.91 10.64 -17.77
N TRP A 44 -8.73 10.89 -18.32
CA TRP A 44 -8.20 12.24 -18.53
C TRP A 44 -8.98 13.05 -19.57
N GLU A 45 -9.40 12.38 -20.64
CA GLU A 45 -10.22 12.98 -21.69
C GLU A 45 -11.58 13.39 -21.14
N ASP A 46 -12.22 12.52 -20.36
CA ASP A 46 -13.55 12.69 -19.78
C ASP A 46 -13.59 13.64 -18.56
N ALA A 47 -12.49 13.80 -17.84
CA ALA A 47 -12.47 14.48 -16.54
C ALA A 47 -12.79 15.99 -16.57
N GLY A 48 -12.34 16.71 -17.61
CA GLY A 48 -12.42 18.18 -17.67
C GLY A 48 -11.53 18.94 -16.68
N THR A 49 -11.22 18.38 -15.50
CA THR A 49 -10.30 18.92 -14.48
C THR A 49 -9.34 17.84 -13.96
N VAL A 50 -8.25 18.26 -13.30
CA VAL A 50 -7.26 17.33 -12.71
C VAL A 50 -7.85 16.60 -11.50
N GLU A 51 -8.64 17.31 -10.70
CA GLU A 51 -9.32 16.75 -9.52
C GLU A 51 -10.33 15.69 -9.94
N ARG A 52 -11.10 15.95 -11.01
CA ARG A 52 -12.05 14.98 -11.54
C ARG A 52 -11.34 13.76 -12.15
N PHE A 53 -10.17 13.95 -12.76
CA PHE A 53 -9.35 12.84 -13.24
C PHE A 53 -8.93 11.92 -12.10
N PHE A 54 -8.45 12.47 -10.99
CA PHE A 54 -8.09 11.68 -9.81
C PHE A 54 -9.28 10.92 -9.24
N GLN A 55 -10.46 11.54 -9.15
CA GLN A 55 -11.68 10.85 -8.73
C GLN A 55 -12.03 9.68 -9.65
N LEU A 56 -12.00 9.89 -10.97
CA LEU A 56 -12.30 8.82 -11.94
C LEU A 56 -11.32 7.66 -11.85
N VAL A 57 -10.04 7.93 -11.58
CA VAL A 57 -9.01 6.90 -11.35
C VAL A 57 -9.24 6.16 -10.03
N GLU A 58 -9.55 6.88 -8.95
CA GLU A 58 -9.82 6.30 -7.64
C GLU A 58 -11.04 5.36 -7.65
N ASP A 59 -12.10 5.78 -8.37
CA ASP A 59 -13.35 5.03 -8.52
C ASP A 59 -13.20 3.78 -9.42
N ASP A 60 -12.11 3.69 -10.20
CA ASP A 60 -11.90 2.60 -11.14
C ASP A 60 -11.24 1.37 -10.49
N SER A 61 -12.08 0.43 -10.07
CA SER A 61 -11.65 -0.82 -9.44
C SER A 61 -10.69 -1.67 -10.29
N THR A 62 -10.65 -1.52 -11.61
CA THR A 62 -9.76 -2.36 -12.44
C THR A 62 -8.31 -1.88 -12.40
N LEU A 63 -8.07 -0.63 -12.01
CA LEU A 63 -6.72 -0.08 -11.84
C LEU A 63 -6.16 -0.33 -10.44
N ARG A 64 -7.04 -0.56 -9.46
CA ARG A 64 -6.73 -0.51 -8.03
C ARG A 64 -5.61 -1.45 -7.60
N HIS A 65 -5.65 -2.71 -8.02
CA HIS A 65 -4.81 -3.75 -7.44
C HIS A 65 -3.47 -3.97 -8.15
N ASP A 66 -3.40 -3.75 -9.47
CA ASP A 66 -2.20 -4.07 -10.25
C ASP A 66 -1.52 -2.87 -10.91
N SER A 67 -2.23 -1.73 -11.05
CA SER A 67 -1.66 -0.59 -11.75
C SER A 67 -0.62 0.13 -10.91
N GLN A 68 0.62 0.20 -11.42
CA GLN A 68 1.69 0.96 -10.78
C GLN A 68 1.34 2.44 -10.62
N ALA A 69 0.72 3.04 -11.64
CA ALA A 69 0.31 4.44 -11.60
C ALA A 69 -0.74 4.67 -10.50
N TYR A 70 -1.71 3.77 -10.35
CA TYR A 70 -2.70 3.82 -9.28
C TYR A 70 -2.01 3.77 -7.93
N GLY A 71 -1.11 2.81 -7.69
CA GLY A 71 -0.45 2.68 -6.40
C GLY A 71 0.36 3.92 -6.02
N LEU A 72 1.09 4.51 -6.97
CA LEU A 72 1.80 5.76 -6.75
C LEU A 72 0.85 6.94 -6.45
N MET A 73 -0.26 7.06 -7.17
CA MET A 73 -1.26 8.11 -6.91
C MET A 73 -1.94 7.90 -5.56
N CYS A 74 -2.27 6.65 -5.21
CA CYS A 74 -2.86 6.27 -3.93
C CYS A 74 -2.01 6.79 -2.77
N LYS A 75 -0.70 6.55 -2.85
CA LYS A 75 0.27 6.99 -1.84
C LYS A 75 0.34 8.52 -1.72
N GLU A 76 0.38 9.23 -2.84
CA GLU A 76 0.55 10.70 -2.87
C GLU A 76 -0.74 11.46 -2.54
N LEU A 77 -1.90 10.90 -2.92
CA LEU A 77 -3.22 11.51 -2.71
C LEU A 77 -3.92 11.01 -1.44
N ARG A 78 -3.30 10.06 -0.74
CA ARG A 78 -3.82 9.39 0.45
C ARG A 78 -5.16 8.70 0.24
N TRP A 79 -5.29 7.96 -0.86
CA TRP A 79 -6.47 7.13 -1.11
C TRP A 79 -6.52 5.93 -0.15
N PRO A 80 -7.69 5.33 0.06
CA PRO A 80 -7.80 4.10 0.84
C PRO A 80 -6.89 2.99 0.32
N ALA A 81 -6.23 2.29 1.24
CA ALA A 81 -5.33 1.19 0.96
C ALA A 81 -5.89 0.21 -0.11
N PRO A 82 -5.15 -0.07 -1.19
CA PRO A 82 -5.60 -0.92 -2.29
C PRO A 82 -5.39 -2.42 -1.97
N VAL A 83 -5.91 -2.86 -0.84
CA VAL A 83 -5.93 -4.28 -0.44
C VAL A 83 -7.21 -4.93 -0.95
N ASN A 84 -7.11 -6.14 -1.50
CA ASN A 84 -8.25 -6.94 -1.93
C ASN A 84 -8.83 -7.69 -0.71
N PRO A 85 -10.06 -7.37 -0.27
CA PRO A 85 -10.62 -7.97 0.94
C PRO A 85 -10.76 -9.50 0.87
N LYS A 86 -10.88 -10.07 -0.34
CA LYS A 86 -10.97 -11.53 -0.54
C LYS A 86 -9.64 -12.26 -0.33
N ARG A 87 -8.54 -11.52 -0.19
CA ARG A 87 -7.18 -12.04 0.00
C ARG A 87 -6.65 -11.80 1.40
N ILE A 88 -7.41 -11.07 2.23
CA ILE A 88 -7.09 -10.85 3.65
C ILE A 88 -7.41 -12.13 4.40
N VAL A 89 -6.41 -12.68 5.08
CA VAL A 89 -6.60 -13.83 5.98
C VAL A 89 -6.64 -13.43 7.44
N LYS A 90 -6.15 -12.23 7.74
CA LYS A 90 -6.11 -11.69 9.08
C LYS A 90 -6.05 -10.17 9.04
N GLU A 91 -6.83 -9.55 9.91
CA GLU A 91 -6.88 -8.11 10.08
C GLU A 91 -6.97 -7.79 11.58
N ILE A 92 -6.00 -7.03 12.08
CA ILE A 92 -5.82 -6.73 13.50
C ILE A 92 -5.61 -5.23 13.64
N ILE A 93 -6.11 -4.64 14.72
CA ILE A 93 -5.72 -3.29 15.15
C ILE A 93 -4.79 -3.42 16.35
N THR A 94 -3.62 -2.79 16.28
CA THR A 94 -2.65 -2.70 17.38
C THR A 94 -2.46 -1.24 17.78
N ASP A 95 -2.06 -0.99 19.02
CA ASP A 95 -1.74 0.35 19.50
C ASP A 95 -0.24 0.63 19.36
N ALA A 96 0.12 1.86 18.97
CA ALA A 96 1.50 2.28 18.80
C ALA A 96 1.79 3.57 19.56
N ASP A 97 2.85 3.56 20.37
CA ASP A 97 3.47 4.76 21.00
C ASP A 97 4.92 4.95 20.53
N ALA A 98 5.52 3.94 19.89
CA ALA A 98 6.79 4.06 19.17
C ALA A 98 6.58 4.20 17.65
N GLY A 99 5.33 4.29 17.19
CA GLY A 99 4.99 4.39 15.78
C GLY A 99 5.26 3.11 14.99
N SER A 100 5.00 1.95 15.60
CA SER A 100 5.38 0.66 15.03
C SER A 100 4.40 -0.47 15.33
N VAL A 101 4.55 -1.56 14.57
CA VAL A 101 4.00 -2.87 14.90
C VAL A 101 5.14 -3.69 15.47
N MET A 102 4.97 -4.14 16.71
CA MET A 102 5.90 -5.09 17.31
C MET A 102 5.53 -6.51 16.90
N ILE A 103 6.53 -7.27 16.47
CA ILE A 103 6.44 -8.71 16.32
C ILE A 103 7.50 -9.39 17.18
N GLY A 104 7.30 -10.67 17.51
CA GLY A 104 8.31 -11.47 18.21
C GLY A 104 8.19 -12.95 17.91
N ASP A 105 9.16 -13.72 18.35
CA ASP A 105 9.06 -15.18 18.32
C ASP A 105 8.02 -15.68 19.34
N LEU A 106 7.46 -16.86 19.09
CA LEU A 106 6.44 -17.46 19.95
C LEU A 106 6.92 -17.72 21.40
N ALA A 107 8.23 -17.85 21.61
CA ALA A 107 8.80 -18.02 22.95
C ALA A 107 8.96 -16.68 23.70
N GLY A 108 8.67 -15.53 23.06
CA GLY A 108 8.79 -14.20 23.66
C GLY A 108 10.23 -13.82 24.02
N THR A 109 11.21 -14.38 23.31
CA THR A 109 12.64 -14.17 23.60
C THR A 109 13.23 -13.00 22.82
N SER A 110 12.53 -12.56 21.77
CA SER A 110 12.95 -11.52 20.85
C SER A 110 11.74 -10.73 20.36
N ALA A 111 11.98 -9.46 20.09
CA ALA A 111 11.01 -8.59 19.45
C ALA A 111 11.68 -7.72 18.38
N THR A 112 10.92 -7.36 17.35
CA THR A 112 11.32 -6.45 16.27
C THR A 112 10.18 -5.47 16.02
N LEU A 113 10.53 -4.21 15.82
CA LEU A 113 9.59 -3.13 15.51
C LEU A 113 9.62 -2.81 14.02
N PHE A 114 8.46 -2.82 13.38
CA PHE A 114 8.25 -2.36 12.02
C PHE A 114 7.52 -1.03 12.04
N SER A 115 8.10 0.03 11.47
CA SER A 115 7.44 1.34 11.43
C SER A 115 6.09 1.26 10.72
N ASN A 116 5.05 1.88 11.28
CA ASN A 116 3.72 1.95 10.66
C ASN A 116 3.59 3.09 9.62
N GLY A 117 4.63 3.91 9.46
CA GLY A 117 4.65 5.04 8.53
C GLY A 117 3.79 6.26 8.94
N ARG A 118 3.18 6.26 10.14
CA ARG A 118 2.33 7.35 10.65
C ARG A 118 2.78 7.90 12.01
N GLY A 119 3.33 7.07 12.88
CA GLY A 119 3.62 7.41 14.28
C GLY A 119 2.55 6.88 15.22
N ASP A 120 2.33 7.57 16.34
CA ASP A 120 1.48 7.11 17.45
C ASP A 120 0.00 6.90 17.06
N GLY A 121 -0.68 6.02 17.80
CA GLY A 121 -2.10 5.69 17.67
C GLY A 121 -2.35 4.28 17.13
N GLY A 122 -3.60 4.03 16.72
CA GLY A 122 -4.01 2.73 16.18
C GLY A 122 -3.36 2.43 14.83
N THR A 123 -2.80 1.24 14.71
CA THR A 123 -2.19 0.69 13.50
C THR A 123 -3.03 -0.47 12.97
N GLN A 124 -3.40 -0.41 11.69
CA GLN A 124 -4.09 -1.50 11.02
C GLN A 124 -3.07 -2.49 10.47
N VAL A 125 -3.10 -3.72 10.96
CA VAL A 125 -2.27 -4.82 10.47
C VAL A 125 -3.11 -5.73 9.59
N VAL A 126 -2.63 -5.98 8.37
CA VAL A 126 -3.30 -6.83 7.39
C VAL A 126 -2.36 -7.91 6.92
N VAL A 127 -2.82 -9.17 6.92
CA VAL A 127 -2.06 -10.30 6.39
C VAL A 127 -2.74 -10.81 5.13
N VAL A 128 -1.96 -10.98 4.06
CA VAL A 128 -2.43 -11.47 2.77
C VAL A 128 -1.61 -12.67 2.32
N GLU A 129 -2.28 -13.72 1.84
CA GLU A 129 -1.63 -15.00 1.45
C GLU A 129 -1.23 -15.09 -0.03
N HIS A 130 -1.42 -14.01 -0.80
CA HIS A 130 -1.17 -14.02 -2.24
C HIS A 130 -0.57 -12.70 -2.73
N PHE A 131 0.31 -12.81 -3.72
CA PHE A 131 0.92 -11.66 -4.41
C PHE A 131 -0.10 -10.72 -5.07
N ASP A 132 -1.30 -11.19 -5.40
CA ASP A 132 -2.41 -10.38 -5.93
C ASP A 132 -3.30 -9.76 -4.82
N GLY A 133 -2.86 -9.85 -3.56
CA GLY A 133 -3.60 -9.43 -2.39
C GLY A 133 -3.69 -7.91 -2.21
N PHE A 134 -2.76 -7.15 -2.77
CA PHE A 134 -2.73 -5.69 -2.66
C PHE A 134 -1.77 -5.05 -3.68
N ASN A 135 -1.99 -3.76 -3.98
CA ASN A 135 -1.06 -3.00 -4.82
C ASN A 135 0.14 -2.51 -4.01
N SER A 136 1.26 -3.25 -4.07
CA SER A 136 2.46 -2.91 -3.30
C SER A 136 3.09 -1.56 -3.66
N ASN A 137 2.77 -0.98 -4.82
CA ASN A 137 3.27 0.35 -5.18
C ASN A 137 2.67 1.48 -4.33
N ALA A 138 1.59 1.21 -3.60
CA ALA A 138 1.00 2.15 -2.64
C ALA A 138 1.72 2.17 -1.27
N PHE A 139 2.65 1.24 -1.04
CA PHE A 139 3.32 1.06 0.26
C PHE A 139 4.84 1.08 0.10
N ASP A 140 5.54 1.29 1.21
CA ASP A 140 6.99 1.08 1.29
C ASP A 140 7.30 -0.32 1.80
N LEU A 141 8.20 -1.05 1.12
CA LEU A 141 8.77 -2.27 1.68
C LEU A 141 9.74 -1.88 2.81
N ILE A 142 9.39 -2.24 4.03
CA ILE A 142 10.15 -1.87 5.24
C ILE A 142 10.92 -3.04 5.86
N GLY A 143 10.64 -4.26 5.41
CA GLY A 143 11.42 -5.42 5.84
C GLY A 143 10.92 -6.74 5.28
N VAL A 144 11.61 -7.80 5.70
CA VAL A 144 11.28 -9.19 5.38
C VAL A 144 11.46 -10.02 6.64
N ILE A 145 10.50 -10.88 6.93
CA ILE A 145 10.56 -11.82 8.06
C ILE A 145 10.35 -13.25 7.57
N LYS A 146 10.94 -14.22 8.27
CA LYS A 146 10.79 -15.64 7.94
C LYS A 146 10.83 -16.51 9.20
N GLY A 147 9.82 -17.36 9.37
CA GLY A 147 9.68 -18.25 10.52
C GLY A 147 8.30 -18.11 11.17
N ARG A 148 8.23 -18.47 12.45
CA ARG A 148 7.01 -18.41 13.25
C ARG A 148 7.07 -17.25 14.23
N PHE A 149 6.10 -16.35 14.12
CA PHE A 149 6.06 -15.11 14.89
C PHE A 149 4.67 -14.84 15.41
N GLN A 150 4.60 -13.94 16.38
CA GLN A 150 3.36 -13.34 16.86
C GLN A 150 3.44 -11.82 16.74
N ILE A 151 2.32 -11.19 16.40
CA ILE A 151 2.10 -9.75 16.47
C ILE A 151 1.65 -9.37 17.90
N TYR A 152 2.27 -8.36 18.50
CA TYR A 152 1.85 -7.84 19.81
C TYR A 152 0.77 -6.76 19.65
N ASP A 153 -0.09 -6.63 20.65
CA ASP A 153 -1.16 -5.62 20.65
C ASP A 153 -0.64 -4.19 20.91
N TYR A 154 0.57 -4.06 21.46
CA TYR A 154 1.20 -2.79 21.80
C TYR A 154 2.73 -2.82 21.58
N ASP A 155 3.31 -1.69 21.20
CA ASP A 155 4.73 -1.61 20.78
C ASP A 155 5.71 -1.10 21.86
N CYS A 156 5.22 -0.73 23.05
CA CYS A 156 6.02 -0.05 24.09
C CYS A 156 6.01 -0.71 25.48
N ALA A 157 5.23 -1.79 25.70
CA ALA A 157 5.18 -2.48 27.00
C ALA A 157 4.89 -3.99 26.84
N ASP A 158 4.41 -4.62 27.91
CA ASP A 158 4.29 -6.07 28.10
C ASP A 158 3.91 -6.82 26.81
N LEU A 159 4.66 -7.88 26.54
CA LEU A 159 4.59 -8.78 25.38
C LEU A 159 3.26 -9.56 25.34
N ARG A 160 2.13 -8.84 25.24
CA ARG A 160 0.81 -9.43 25.10
C ARG A 160 0.54 -9.61 23.61
N PRO A 161 0.43 -10.87 23.14
CA PRO A 161 0.09 -11.10 21.75
C PRO A 161 -1.31 -10.59 21.46
N ALA A 162 -1.51 -10.00 20.28
CA ALA A 162 -2.83 -9.70 19.78
C ALA A 162 -3.65 -10.99 19.59
N ALA A 163 -4.98 -10.88 19.56
CA ALA A 163 -5.82 -12.02 19.25
C ALA A 163 -5.50 -12.54 17.84
N GLU A 164 -5.34 -13.86 17.71
CA GLU A 164 -4.93 -14.49 16.46
C GLU A 164 -3.60 -13.89 15.94
N ALA A 165 -2.61 -13.62 16.78
CA ALA A 165 -1.36 -12.97 16.37
C ALA A 165 -0.39 -13.82 15.53
N ASP A 166 -0.59 -15.14 15.50
CA ASP A 166 0.41 -16.06 14.96
C ASP A 166 0.52 -16.00 13.43
N LEU A 167 1.75 -15.91 12.95
CA LEU A 167 2.15 -16.00 11.55
C LEU A 167 3.19 -17.10 11.40
N ASP A 168 3.09 -17.88 10.32
CA ASP A 168 4.11 -18.84 9.89
C ASP A 168 4.37 -18.63 8.40
N GLY A 169 5.63 -18.69 7.99
CA GLY A 169 6.04 -18.50 6.60
C GLY A 169 7.03 -17.36 6.39
N ARG A 170 7.12 -16.89 5.15
CA ARG A 170 7.98 -15.77 4.76
C ARG A 170 7.14 -14.60 4.27
N TYR A 171 7.31 -13.43 4.89
CA TYR A 171 6.51 -12.25 4.56
C TYR A 171 7.38 -11.07 4.13
N GLY A 172 6.99 -10.40 3.05
CA GLY A 172 7.37 -9.01 2.83
C GLY A 172 6.50 -8.11 3.72
N VAL A 173 7.14 -7.22 4.47
CA VAL A 173 6.44 -6.28 5.36
C VAL A 173 6.42 -4.90 4.73
N TYR A 174 5.22 -4.39 4.51
CA TYR A 174 4.99 -3.11 3.84
C TYR A 174 4.26 -2.16 4.78
N ALA A 175 4.56 -0.87 4.72
CA ALA A 175 3.86 0.13 5.53
C ALA A 175 3.58 1.42 4.78
N TRP A 176 2.45 2.03 5.12
CA TRP A 176 2.10 3.40 4.72
C TRP A 176 0.89 3.91 5.52
N ASP A 177 0.98 5.15 6.03
CA ASP A 177 -0.08 5.91 6.72
C ASP A 177 -0.84 5.14 7.82
N GLY A 178 -0.14 4.33 8.62
CA GLY A 178 -0.72 3.60 9.75
C GLY A 178 -1.30 2.23 9.37
N VAL A 179 -1.04 1.77 8.15
CA VAL A 179 -1.37 0.41 7.69
C VAL A 179 -0.08 -0.37 7.47
N VAL A 180 0.01 -1.56 8.07
CA VAL A 180 1.12 -2.51 7.89
C VAL A 180 0.58 -3.78 7.24
N VAL A 181 1.14 -4.14 6.08
CA VAL A 181 0.75 -5.33 5.32
C VAL A 181 1.85 -6.38 5.39
N PHE A 182 1.51 -7.56 5.87
CA PHE A 182 2.31 -8.78 5.78
C PHE A 182 1.86 -9.57 4.56
N ASN A 183 2.67 -9.53 3.49
CA ASN A 183 2.39 -10.27 2.26
C ASN A 183 3.19 -11.58 2.23
N LEU A 184 2.50 -12.72 2.23
CA LEU A 184 3.12 -14.03 2.14
C LEU A 184 3.84 -14.18 0.79
N TRP A 185 5.13 -14.50 0.85
CA TRP A 185 5.97 -14.75 -0.32
C TRP A 185 6.18 -16.24 -0.59
N ASP A 186 6.22 -17.06 0.47
CA ASP A 186 6.40 -18.52 0.44
C ASP A 186 5.67 -19.18 1.62
#